data_AF-A0A2E5EGJ4-F1
#
_entry.id   AF-A0A2E5EGJ4-F1
#
_cell.length_a   1.000
_cell.length_b   1.000
_cell.length_c   1.000
_cell.angle_alpha   90.00
_cell.angle_beta   90.00
_cell.angle_gamma   90.00
#
_symmetry.space_group_name_H-M   'P 1'
#
loop_
_entity.id
_entity.type
_entity.pdbx_description
1 polymer ?
#
loop_
_entity_poly.entity_id
_entity_poly.type
_entity_poly.pdbx_seq_one_letter_code
_entity_poly.pdbx_strand_id
1 'polypeptide(L)'
;MTTEAKKPIPVRLILLMAMLIALVAFGPDLTFQLKLNRELAAAVPDEDFVDSVRYESIRLEMVLLAFWDSGKIAHRQEAIGILRFPATRELRLNPPPCHDRILREGVVDRDAIVREHAIYAMHQFEHPDFERHLLNCLADPDAHFRIIGMRMLRHTGRTNAIHLVADQLDTLDRNVICEAVNWLQIVTGKDHGMSSLLLCNRRVVTEGKTADWDAKFQAAVTSARDWWKQEQPGSASALKAGAIPDHAPGPPVPLHELPVVNRNGNPIDWSRYDGKPLLLYFHTAWRASSGREIRPMQELQARAGERLSIIGVSVDAIADEHNTTQHADLLPGAEKDTVGFGHGKVLDETNAHAHSHDHEHAHPQIEFSKIARRVLQQAYRNKFTFPIVFDVESTISRYFQGGEVPAFVLLDEERRIIRRFTNERSATSILAMAGLDSLDE
;
A
#
# COMPACT_ATOMS: atom_id res chain seq x y z
N MET A 1 -25.50 -57.44 55.59
CA MET A 1 -24.96 -56.48 54.61
C MET A 1 -26.05 -56.16 53.61
N THR A 2 -26.84 -55.12 53.87
CA THR A 2 -27.87 -54.63 52.95
C THR A 2 -27.19 -53.70 51.94
N THR A 3 -27.08 -54.14 50.70
CA THR A 3 -26.62 -53.30 49.58
C THR A 3 -27.68 -52.24 49.29
N GLU A 4 -27.39 -51.01 49.70
CA GLU A 4 -28.23 -49.84 49.43
C GLU A 4 -28.26 -49.59 47.92
N ALA A 5 -29.44 -49.69 47.30
CA ALA A 5 -29.60 -49.53 45.86
C ALA A 5 -29.35 -48.06 45.47
N LYS A 6 -28.28 -47.79 44.71
CA LYS A 6 -28.02 -46.46 44.13
C LYS A 6 -29.23 -46.02 43.30
N LYS A 7 -29.87 -44.91 43.68
CA LYS A 7 -30.89 -44.27 42.85
C LYS A 7 -30.26 -43.89 41.49
N PRO A 8 -30.88 -44.25 40.35
CA PRO A 8 -30.35 -43.90 39.05
C PRO A 8 -30.33 -42.38 38.89
N ILE A 9 -29.22 -41.85 38.38
CA ILE A 9 -29.09 -40.43 38.04
C ILE A 9 -30.16 -40.12 36.99
N PRO A 10 -31.00 -39.08 37.17
CA PRO A 10 -32.03 -38.75 36.20
C PRO A 10 -31.37 -38.36 34.87
N VAL A 11 -31.81 -38.97 33.76
CA VAL A 11 -31.29 -38.74 32.39
C VAL A 11 -31.18 -37.26 32.04
N ARG A 12 -32.11 -36.42 32.52
CA ARG A 12 -32.09 -34.96 32.33
C ARG A 12 -30.85 -34.28 32.92
N LEU A 13 -30.37 -34.74 34.09
CA LEU A 13 -29.17 -34.20 34.72
C LEU A 13 -27.93 -34.57 33.90
N ILE A 14 -27.88 -35.79 33.35
CA ILE A 14 -26.80 -36.24 32.47
C ILE A 14 -26.74 -35.37 31.21
N LEU A 15 -27.89 -35.09 30.57
CA LEU A 15 -27.95 -34.23 29.38
C LEU A 15 -27.54 -32.78 29.67
N LEU A 16 -27.97 -32.21 30.80
CA LEU A 16 -27.56 -30.85 31.19
C LEU A 16 -26.05 -30.77 31.47
N MET A 17 -25.49 -31.77 32.15
CA MET A 17 -24.04 -31.83 32.37
C MET A 17 -23.29 -32.00 31.05
N ALA A 18 -23.77 -32.84 30.14
CA ALA A 18 -23.16 -33.01 28.82
C ALA A 18 -23.19 -31.71 28.00
N MET A 19 -24.31 -30.98 28.03
CA MET A 19 -24.45 -29.67 27.37
C MET A 19 -23.51 -28.63 27.99
N LEU A 20 -23.39 -28.58 29.31
CA LEU A 20 -22.47 -27.68 30.00
C LEU A 20 -21.01 -28.02 29.67
N ILE A 21 -20.65 -29.30 29.67
CA ILE A 21 -19.31 -29.75 29.28
C ILE A 21 -19.03 -29.37 27.83
N ALA A 22 -19.98 -29.57 26.91
CA ALA A 22 -19.83 -29.15 25.53
C ALA A 22 -19.67 -27.63 25.40
N LEU A 23 -20.45 -26.83 26.13
CA LEU A 23 -20.34 -25.37 26.11
C LEU A 23 -18.98 -24.89 26.66
N VAL A 24 -18.46 -25.52 27.71
CA VAL A 24 -17.14 -25.18 28.26
C VAL A 24 -16.02 -25.63 27.32
N ALA A 25 -16.13 -26.84 26.74
CA ALA A 25 -15.11 -27.39 25.85
C ALA A 25 -15.05 -26.68 24.49
N PHE A 26 -16.20 -26.30 23.91
CA PHE A 26 -16.30 -25.74 22.56
C PHE A 26 -16.66 -24.24 22.54
N GLY A 27 -17.05 -23.65 23.67
CA GLY A 27 -17.44 -22.24 23.75
C GLY A 27 -16.37 -21.26 23.29
N PRO A 28 -15.09 -21.42 23.70
CA PRO A 28 -14.00 -20.57 23.20
C PRO A 28 -13.75 -20.70 21.70
N ASP A 29 -13.88 -21.91 21.15
CA ASP A 29 -13.78 -22.16 19.70
C ASP A 29 -14.92 -21.49 18.95
N LEU A 30 -16.17 -21.69 19.39
CA LEU A 30 -17.33 -21.08 18.77
C LEU A 30 -17.29 -19.56 18.82
N THR A 31 -16.91 -18.98 19.97
CA THR A 31 -16.81 -17.52 20.14
C THR A 31 -15.78 -16.93 19.18
N PHE A 32 -14.63 -17.57 19.06
CA PHE A 32 -13.60 -17.15 18.12
C PHE A 32 -14.03 -17.31 16.66
N GLN A 33 -14.68 -18.41 16.29
CA GLN A 33 -15.19 -18.60 14.94
C GLN A 33 -16.23 -17.53 14.57
N LEU A 34 -17.11 -17.17 15.51
CA LEU A 34 -18.06 -16.07 15.32
C LEU A 34 -17.35 -14.73 15.14
N LYS A 35 -16.31 -14.44 15.94
CA LYS A 35 -15.48 -13.24 15.77
C LYS A 35 -14.76 -13.24 14.42
N LEU A 36 -14.05 -14.32 14.08
CA LEU A 36 -13.36 -14.47 12.80
C LEU A 36 -14.32 -14.29 11.62
N ASN A 37 -15.51 -14.90 11.66
CA ASN A 37 -16.53 -14.72 10.62
C ASN A 37 -17.02 -13.27 10.52
N ARG A 38 -17.14 -12.56 11.64
CA ARG A 38 -17.45 -11.12 11.65
C ARG A 38 -16.35 -10.32 10.95
N GLU A 39 -15.09 -10.59 11.29
CA GLU A 39 -13.94 -9.92 10.67
C GLU A 39 -13.83 -10.26 9.18
N LEU A 40 -14.07 -11.52 8.80
CA LEU A 40 -14.12 -11.93 7.40
C LEU A 40 -15.25 -11.26 6.62
N ALA A 41 -16.35 -10.89 7.27
CA ALA A 41 -17.44 -10.13 6.65
C ALA A 41 -17.11 -8.63 6.53
N ALA A 42 -16.36 -8.05 7.48
CA ALA A 42 -15.94 -6.66 7.47
C ALA A 42 -15.05 -6.31 6.27
N ALA A 43 -15.01 -5.02 5.89
CA ALA A 43 -14.14 -4.55 4.81
C ALA A 43 -12.67 -4.46 5.23
N VAL A 44 -12.46 -4.13 6.51
CA VAL A 44 -11.16 -4.02 7.17
C VAL A 44 -11.29 -4.76 8.51
N PRO A 45 -10.32 -5.61 8.91
CA PRO A 45 -10.37 -6.27 10.20
C PRO A 45 -10.22 -5.25 11.34
N ASP A 46 -10.89 -5.52 12.45
CA ASP A 46 -10.75 -4.78 13.70
C ASP A 46 -9.33 -4.92 14.27
N GLU A 47 -8.71 -3.79 14.65
CA GLU A 47 -7.32 -3.75 15.13
C GLU A 47 -7.15 -4.55 16.42
N ASP A 48 -8.08 -4.44 17.37
CA ASP A 48 -8.04 -5.20 18.64
C ASP A 48 -8.11 -6.71 18.38
N PHE A 49 -8.94 -7.14 17.41
CA PHE A 49 -8.96 -8.55 16.99
C PHE A 49 -7.62 -8.97 16.40
N VAL A 50 -7.06 -8.20 15.47
CA VAL A 50 -5.76 -8.51 14.84
C VAL A 50 -4.65 -8.62 15.88
N ASP A 51 -4.59 -7.67 16.81
CA ASP A 51 -3.60 -7.67 17.88
C ASP A 51 -3.80 -8.87 18.81
N SER A 52 -5.03 -9.24 19.16
CA SER A 52 -5.29 -10.45 19.95
C SER A 52 -4.74 -11.71 19.26
N VAL A 53 -4.89 -11.83 17.94
CA VAL A 53 -4.39 -12.96 17.15
C VAL A 53 -2.86 -12.98 17.10
N ARG A 54 -2.19 -11.82 17.06
CA ARG A 54 -0.72 -11.73 17.02
C ARG A 54 -0.06 -12.38 18.24
N TYR A 55 -0.70 -12.31 19.40
CA TYR A 55 -0.17 -12.87 20.65
C TYR A 55 -0.66 -14.31 20.93
N GLU A 56 -1.73 -14.78 20.28
CA GLU A 56 -2.30 -16.11 20.48
C GLU A 56 -1.84 -17.12 19.40
N SER A 57 -0.83 -17.94 19.71
CA SER A 57 -0.19 -18.83 18.71
C SER A 57 -1.07 -19.98 18.20
N ILE A 58 -2.01 -20.49 18.99
CA ILE A 58 -2.73 -21.76 18.70
C ILE A 58 -3.61 -21.66 17.45
N ARG A 59 -4.09 -20.45 17.10
CA ARG A 59 -5.07 -20.25 16.01
C ARG A 59 -4.52 -19.40 14.87
N LEU A 60 -3.24 -19.02 14.94
CA LEU A 60 -2.63 -18.08 14.03
C LEU A 60 -2.71 -18.53 12.57
N GLU A 61 -2.37 -19.80 12.29
CA GLU A 61 -2.42 -20.35 10.93
C GLU A 61 -3.83 -20.25 10.32
N MET A 62 -4.86 -20.56 11.11
CA MET A 62 -6.25 -20.48 10.65
C MET A 62 -6.64 -19.05 10.29
N VAL A 63 -6.27 -18.05 11.10
CA VAL A 63 -6.58 -16.65 10.81
C VAL A 63 -5.81 -16.17 9.58
N LEU A 64 -4.51 -16.49 9.50
CA LEU A 64 -3.68 -16.10 8.37
C LEU A 64 -4.25 -16.63 7.05
N LEU A 65 -4.61 -17.92 7.01
CA LEU A 65 -5.24 -18.52 5.83
C LEU A 65 -6.62 -17.90 5.54
N ALA A 66 -7.46 -17.72 6.55
CA ALA A 66 -8.79 -17.14 6.34
C ALA A 66 -8.73 -15.69 5.82
N PHE A 67 -7.83 -14.88 6.37
CA PHE A 67 -7.59 -13.52 5.91
C PHE A 67 -7.02 -13.51 4.49
N TRP A 68 -6.06 -14.38 4.21
CA TRP A 68 -5.46 -14.50 2.89
C TRP A 68 -6.49 -14.91 1.82
N ASP A 69 -7.22 -15.99 2.09
CA ASP A 69 -8.19 -16.60 1.18
C ASP A 69 -9.48 -15.76 1.04
N SER A 70 -9.70 -14.77 1.90
CA SER A 70 -10.81 -13.82 1.75
C SER A 70 -10.75 -12.99 0.46
N GLY A 71 -9.55 -12.86 -0.14
CA GLY A 71 -9.34 -12.05 -1.34
C GLY A 71 -9.47 -10.54 -1.13
N LYS A 72 -9.75 -10.08 0.10
CA LYS A 72 -9.82 -8.65 0.46
C LYS A 72 -8.42 -8.08 0.71
N ILE A 73 -8.15 -6.89 0.19
CA ILE A 73 -6.81 -6.29 0.27
C ILE A 73 -6.40 -6.06 1.73
N ALA A 74 -7.30 -5.49 2.56
CA ALA A 74 -7.06 -5.24 3.98
C ALA A 74 -6.66 -6.51 4.73
N HIS A 75 -7.35 -7.62 4.46
CA HIS A 75 -7.12 -8.87 5.16
C HIS A 75 -5.76 -9.46 4.76
N ARG A 76 -5.40 -9.38 3.48
CA ARG A 76 -4.07 -9.80 3.01
C ARG A 76 -2.96 -8.94 3.57
N GLN A 77 -3.17 -7.62 3.69
CA GLN A 77 -2.23 -6.70 4.35
C GLN A 77 -2.01 -7.06 5.81
N GLU A 78 -3.06 -7.44 6.55
CA GLU A 78 -2.92 -7.90 7.93
C GLU A 78 -2.20 -9.25 8.01
N ALA A 79 -2.60 -10.23 7.19
CA ALA A 79 -1.97 -11.54 7.19
C ALA A 79 -0.46 -11.45 6.91
N ILE A 80 -0.05 -10.66 5.91
CA ILE A 80 1.37 -10.46 5.61
C ILE A 80 2.07 -9.54 6.61
N GLY A 81 1.35 -8.59 7.20
CA GLY A 81 1.84 -7.70 8.25
C GLY A 81 2.25 -8.47 9.51
N ILE A 82 1.42 -9.45 9.92
CA ILE A 82 1.72 -10.37 11.01
C ILE A 82 3.00 -11.17 10.74
N LEU A 83 3.18 -11.66 9.50
CA LEU A 83 4.40 -12.39 9.11
C LEU A 83 5.64 -11.49 9.05
N ARG A 84 5.49 -10.24 8.56
CA ARG A 84 6.58 -9.25 8.50
C ARG A 84 7.03 -8.81 9.88
N PHE A 85 6.08 -8.60 10.80
CA PHE A 85 6.33 -8.09 12.14
C PHE A 85 5.86 -9.11 13.19
N PRO A 86 6.56 -10.27 13.33
CA PRO A 86 6.14 -11.30 14.25
C PRO A 86 6.20 -10.78 15.69
N ALA A 87 5.09 -10.90 16.42
CA ALA A 87 4.98 -10.41 17.79
C ALA A 87 5.92 -11.15 18.76
N THR A 88 6.37 -12.36 18.41
CA THR A 88 7.26 -13.17 19.24
C THR A 88 8.47 -13.69 18.46
N ARG A 89 9.59 -13.87 19.16
CA ARG A 89 10.77 -14.56 18.61
C ARG A 89 10.44 -15.99 18.19
N GLU A 90 9.52 -16.64 18.91
CA GLU A 90 9.08 -18.00 18.59
C GLU A 90 8.43 -18.08 17.21
N LEU A 91 7.53 -17.15 16.88
CA LEU A 91 6.91 -17.09 15.56
C LEU A 91 7.93 -16.87 14.44
N ARG A 92 9.02 -16.13 14.72
CA ARG A 92 10.12 -15.96 13.78
C ARG A 92 10.90 -17.26 13.53
N LEU A 93 11.13 -18.05 14.58
CA LEU A 93 11.91 -19.29 14.50
C LEU A 93 11.09 -20.48 14.00
N ASN A 94 9.78 -20.46 14.29
CA ASN A 94 8.83 -21.51 13.94
C ASN A 94 7.60 -20.87 13.26
N PRO A 95 7.74 -20.39 12.02
CA PRO A 95 6.61 -19.79 11.31
C PRO A 95 5.51 -20.83 11.05
N PRO A 96 4.23 -20.40 10.98
CA PRO A 96 3.12 -21.31 10.71
C PRO A 96 3.31 -21.99 9.35
N PRO A 97 2.88 -23.24 9.16
CA PRO A 97 3.07 -23.97 7.90
C PRO A 97 2.57 -23.23 6.65
N CYS A 98 1.49 -22.44 6.79
CA CYS A 98 0.95 -21.63 5.71
C CYS A 98 1.85 -20.47 5.22
N HIS A 99 2.91 -20.10 5.93
CA HIS A 99 3.71 -18.91 5.60
C HIS A 99 4.36 -19.00 4.21
N ASP A 100 4.89 -20.16 3.81
CA ASP A 100 5.55 -20.34 2.50
C ASP A 100 4.57 -20.00 1.35
N ARG A 101 3.33 -20.51 1.43
CA ARG A 101 2.26 -20.19 0.48
C ARG A 101 1.98 -18.68 0.44
N ILE A 102 1.72 -18.08 1.60
CA ILE A 102 1.37 -16.65 1.71
C ILE A 102 2.50 -15.76 1.18
N LEU A 103 3.75 -16.09 1.49
CA LEU A 103 4.91 -15.32 1.01
C LEU A 103 5.05 -15.41 -0.51
N ARG A 104 4.98 -16.63 -1.08
CA ARG A 104 5.08 -16.85 -2.53
C ARG A 104 3.99 -16.13 -3.31
N GLU A 105 2.75 -16.20 -2.83
CA GLU A 105 1.63 -15.48 -3.45
C GLU A 105 1.74 -13.97 -3.20
N GLY A 106 2.24 -13.55 -2.02
CA GLY A 106 2.32 -12.16 -1.60
C GLY A 106 3.35 -11.33 -2.34
N VAL A 107 4.52 -11.86 -2.69
CA VAL A 107 5.56 -11.10 -3.43
C VAL A 107 5.11 -10.66 -4.81
N VAL A 108 4.12 -11.36 -5.36
CA VAL A 108 3.52 -11.00 -6.63
C VAL A 108 2.29 -10.10 -6.41
N ASP A 109 1.50 -10.23 -5.33
CA ASP A 109 0.21 -9.56 -5.04
C ASP A 109 -0.08 -8.20 -5.73
N ARG A 110 -1.34 -7.92 -6.06
CA ARG A 110 -1.69 -6.65 -6.74
C ARG A 110 -1.52 -5.42 -5.86
N ASP A 111 -1.59 -5.56 -4.55
CA ASP A 111 -1.34 -4.47 -3.62
C ASP A 111 0.16 -4.34 -3.30
N ALA A 112 0.70 -3.14 -3.52
CA ALA A 112 2.12 -2.87 -3.33
C ALA A 112 2.57 -3.03 -1.88
N ILE A 113 1.72 -2.75 -0.89
CA ILE A 113 2.08 -2.93 0.53
C ILE A 113 2.23 -4.43 0.82
N VAL A 114 1.30 -5.26 0.34
CA VAL A 114 1.40 -6.71 0.49
C VAL A 114 2.69 -7.25 -0.12
N ARG A 115 3.01 -6.85 -1.35
CA ARG A 115 4.25 -7.26 -2.02
C ARG A 115 5.51 -6.85 -1.27
N GLU A 116 5.57 -5.59 -0.87
CA GLU A 116 6.71 -5.06 -0.12
C GLU A 116 6.89 -5.84 1.19
N HIS A 117 5.79 -6.07 1.91
CA HIS A 117 5.81 -6.84 3.16
C HIS A 117 6.28 -8.27 2.94
N ALA A 118 5.80 -8.93 1.89
CA ALA A 118 6.19 -10.28 1.55
C ALA A 118 7.68 -10.39 1.21
N ILE A 119 8.26 -9.42 0.49
CA ILE A 119 9.70 -9.40 0.18
C ILE A 119 10.53 -9.29 1.48
N TYR A 120 10.15 -8.40 2.40
CA TYR A 120 10.86 -8.28 3.69
C TYR A 120 10.69 -9.51 4.56
N ALA A 121 9.49 -10.07 4.62
CA ALA A 121 9.22 -11.29 5.38
C ALA A 121 10.01 -12.49 4.80
N MET A 122 10.08 -12.65 3.47
CA MET A 122 10.93 -13.65 2.83
C MET A 122 12.39 -13.53 3.26
N HIS A 123 12.94 -12.31 3.34
CA HIS A 123 14.29 -12.10 3.84
C HIS A 123 14.42 -12.55 5.30
N GLN A 124 13.47 -12.16 6.14
CA GLN A 124 13.48 -12.45 7.58
C GLN A 124 13.42 -13.95 7.90
N PHE A 125 12.65 -14.71 7.10
CA PHE A 125 12.50 -16.16 7.23
C PHE A 125 13.53 -16.94 6.40
N GLU A 126 14.52 -16.27 5.80
CA GLU A 126 15.54 -16.89 4.95
C GLU A 126 14.93 -17.78 3.85
N HIS A 127 13.82 -17.33 3.27
CA HIS A 127 13.02 -18.11 2.34
C HIS A 127 13.87 -18.53 1.12
N PRO A 128 13.82 -19.80 0.67
CA PRO A 128 14.72 -20.33 -0.36
C PRO A 128 14.63 -19.59 -1.71
N ASP A 129 13.44 -19.10 -2.09
CA ASP A 129 13.25 -18.34 -3.33
C ASP A 129 13.52 -16.84 -3.22
N PHE A 130 13.94 -16.34 -2.06
CA PHE A 130 14.11 -14.90 -1.83
C PHE A 130 14.99 -14.24 -2.89
N GLU A 131 16.13 -14.86 -3.22
CA GLU A 131 17.05 -14.35 -4.25
C GLU A 131 16.40 -14.25 -5.62
N ARG A 132 15.68 -15.31 -6.04
CA ARG A 132 14.94 -15.32 -7.31
C ARG A 132 13.95 -14.16 -7.37
N HIS A 133 13.21 -13.91 -6.28
CA HIS A 133 12.25 -12.81 -6.23
C HIS A 133 12.92 -11.43 -6.25
N LEU A 134 14.09 -11.25 -5.64
CA LEU A 134 14.87 -10.00 -5.75
C LEU A 134 15.31 -9.73 -7.20
N LEU A 135 15.74 -10.76 -7.92
CA LEU A 135 16.13 -10.61 -9.32
C LEU A 135 14.92 -10.27 -10.20
N ASN A 136 13.77 -10.91 -9.95
CA ASN A 136 12.53 -10.58 -10.64
C ASN A 136 12.10 -9.13 -10.37
N CYS A 137 12.32 -8.61 -9.16
CA CYS A 137 12.03 -7.21 -8.84
C CYS A 137 12.78 -6.23 -9.75
N LEU A 138 13.98 -6.55 -10.25
CA LEU A 138 14.72 -5.69 -11.18
C LEU A 138 14.06 -5.57 -12.56
N ALA A 139 13.20 -6.52 -12.92
CA ALA A 139 12.41 -6.51 -14.15
C ALA A 139 10.97 -6.00 -13.92
N ASP A 140 10.64 -5.49 -12.73
CA ASP A 140 9.27 -5.08 -12.41
C ASP A 140 8.84 -3.83 -13.19
N PRO A 141 7.60 -3.81 -13.74
CA PRO A 141 7.05 -2.60 -14.35
C PRO A 141 6.87 -1.46 -13.34
N ASP A 142 6.69 -1.77 -12.05
CA ASP A 142 6.70 -0.78 -10.99
C ASP A 142 8.15 -0.44 -10.58
N ALA A 143 8.55 0.80 -10.87
CA ALA A 143 9.85 1.37 -10.52
C ALA A 143 10.19 1.23 -9.02
N HIS A 144 9.18 1.25 -8.15
CA HIS A 144 9.37 1.09 -6.70
C HIS A 144 9.94 -0.29 -6.35
N PHE A 145 9.47 -1.36 -7.00
CA PHE A 145 9.97 -2.71 -6.74
C PHE A 145 11.36 -2.92 -7.32
N ARG A 146 11.70 -2.29 -8.46
CA ARG A 146 13.09 -2.26 -8.95
C ARG A 146 14.04 -1.64 -7.92
N ILE A 147 13.63 -0.54 -7.30
CA ILE A 147 14.39 0.13 -6.22
C ILE A 147 14.51 -0.78 -4.99
N ILE A 148 13.42 -1.42 -4.54
CA ILE A 148 13.46 -2.39 -3.43
C ILE A 148 14.43 -3.54 -3.75
N GLY A 149 14.35 -4.12 -4.94
CA GLY A 149 15.23 -5.20 -5.41
C GLY A 149 16.71 -4.81 -5.29
N MET A 150 17.09 -3.65 -5.84
CA MET A 150 18.45 -3.12 -5.73
C MET A 150 18.89 -2.92 -4.27
N ARG A 151 18.03 -2.32 -3.43
CA ARG A 151 18.35 -2.07 -2.01
C ARG A 151 18.55 -3.37 -1.23
N MET A 152 17.74 -4.39 -1.48
CA MET A 152 17.85 -5.68 -0.80
C MET A 152 19.04 -6.50 -1.31
N LEU A 153 19.36 -6.45 -2.62
CA LEU A 153 20.58 -7.04 -3.16
C LEU A 153 21.82 -6.41 -2.52
N ARG A 154 21.82 -5.08 -2.35
CA ARG A 154 22.88 -4.36 -1.63
C ARG A 154 23.00 -4.82 -0.19
N HIS A 155 21.88 -4.88 0.53
CA HIS A 155 21.86 -5.26 1.94
C HIS A 155 22.37 -6.69 2.18
N THR A 156 22.10 -7.59 1.23
CA THR A 156 22.55 -8.98 1.29
C THR A 156 23.96 -9.22 0.73
N GLY A 157 24.65 -8.16 0.28
CA GLY A 157 26.01 -8.26 -0.27
C GLY A 157 26.10 -9.04 -1.58
N ARG A 158 24.98 -9.21 -2.30
CA ARG A 158 24.93 -9.98 -3.55
C ARG A 158 25.38 -9.14 -4.74
N THR A 159 26.65 -9.25 -5.10
CA THR A 159 27.26 -8.48 -6.19
C THR A 159 27.16 -9.15 -7.56
N ASN A 160 26.78 -10.43 -7.62
CA ASN A 160 26.56 -11.20 -8.84
C ASN A 160 25.42 -10.65 -9.73
N ALA A 161 24.55 -9.79 -9.19
CA ALA A 161 23.49 -9.11 -9.93
C ALA A 161 23.93 -7.80 -10.60
N ILE A 162 25.23 -7.45 -10.58
CA ILE A 162 25.74 -6.17 -11.11
C ILE A 162 25.32 -5.89 -12.54
N HIS A 163 25.26 -6.91 -13.42
CA HIS A 163 24.82 -6.75 -14.80
C HIS A 163 23.37 -6.26 -14.87
N LEU A 164 22.46 -6.90 -14.13
CA LEU A 164 21.04 -6.55 -14.10
C LEU A 164 20.79 -5.16 -13.50
N VAL A 165 21.63 -4.74 -12.55
CA VAL A 165 21.59 -3.38 -11.98
C VAL A 165 22.13 -2.36 -12.97
N ALA A 166 23.20 -2.68 -13.70
CA ALA A 166 23.76 -1.80 -14.72
C ALA A 166 22.77 -1.58 -15.88
N ASP A 167 21.99 -2.61 -16.26
CA ASP A 167 20.92 -2.47 -17.26
C ASP A 167 19.86 -1.43 -16.85
N GLN A 168 19.68 -1.18 -15.54
CA GLN A 168 18.75 -0.16 -15.05
C GLN A 168 19.16 1.27 -15.39
N LEU A 169 20.44 1.49 -15.71
CA LEU A 169 20.95 2.80 -16.14
C LEU A 169 20.28 3.28 -17.43
N ASP A 170 19.75 2.36 -18.25
CA ASP A 170 19.13 2.66 -19.55
C ASP A 170 17.60 2.78 -19.48
N THR A 171 17.02 2.69 -18.27
CA THR A 171 15.58 2.89 -18.08
C THR A 171 15.20 4.37 -18.20
N LEU A 172 13.89 4.63 -18.38
CA LEU A 172 13.34 5.99 -18.42
C LEU A 172 13.02 6.55 -17.02
N ASP A 173 13.01 5.71 -15.97
CA ASP A 173 12.66 6.16 -14.63
C ASP A 173 13.89 6.68 -13.88
N ARG A 174 13.90 7.99 -13.64
CA ARG A 174 15.02 8.68 -13.00
C ARG A 174 15.35 8.14 -11.61
N ASN A 175 14.35 7.73 -10.83
CA ASN A 175 14.58 7.21 -9.48
C ASN A 175 15.26 5.85 -9.51
N VAL A 176 14.90 5.02 -10.50
CA VAL A 176 15.56 3.73 -10.75
C VAL A 176 17.01 3.93 -11.16
N ILE A 177 17.28 4.83 -12.13
CA ILE A 177 18.64 5.17 -12.54
C ILE A 177 19.47 5.69 -11.36
N CYS A 178 18.89 6.58 -10.54
CA CYS A 178 19.53 7.10 -9.33
C CYS A 178 19.96 5.98 -8.38
N GLU A 179 19.06 5.05 -8.07
CA GLU A 179 19.38 3.93 -7.16
C GLU A 179 20.41 2.98 -7.80
N ALA A 180 20.37 2.77 -9.12
CA ALA A 180 21.35 1.96 -9.83
C ALA A 180 22.77 2.56 -9.75
N VAL A 181 22.93 3.86 -9.99
CA VAL A 181 24.22 4.56 -9.83
C VAL A 181 24.73 4.45 -8.39
N ASN A 182 23.85 4.70 -7.40
CA ASN A 182 24.20 4.57 -5.98
C ASN A 182 24.67 3.15 -5.63
N TRP A 183 23.95 2.15 -6.14
CA TRP A 183 24.27 0.75 -5.91
C TRP A 183 25.64 0.40 -6.49
N LEU A 184 25.91 0.80 -7.74
CA LEU A 184 27.20 0.60 -8.40
C LEU A 184 28.33 1.28 -7.63
N GLN A 185 28.15 2.52 -7.19
CA GLN A 185 29.11 3.25 -6.36
C GLN A 185 29.49 2.46 -5.10
N ILE A 186 28.49 1.93 -4.38
CA ILE A 186 28.70 1.22 -3.12
C ILE A 186 29.39 -0.12 -3.35
N VAL A 187 28.95 -0.89 -4.35
CA VAL A 187 29.46 -2.24 -4.59
C VAL A 187 30.87 -2.22 -5.21
N THR A 188 31.16 -1.23 -6.04
CA THR A 188 32.44 -1.13 -6.76
C THR A 188 33.46 -0.24 -6.06
N GLY A 189 33.01 0.62 -5.14
CA GLY A 189 33.82 1.69 -4.55
C GLY A 189 34.15 2.84 -5.52
N LYS A 190 33.64 2.82 -6.75
CA LYS A 190 33.89 3.84 -7.77
C LYS A 190 32.96 5.02 -7.57
N ASP A 191 33.50 6.22 -7.36
CA ASP A 191 32.69 7.43 -7.34
C ASP A 191 32.28 7.85 -8.77
N HIS A 192 30.98 7.99 -8.99
CA HIS A 192 30.38 8.53 -10.21
C HIS A 192 29.92 9.98 -10.07
N GLY A 193 30.24 10.67 -8.96
CA GLY A 193 29.97 12.10 -8.80
C GLY A 193 28.56 12.43 -8.29
N MET A 194 27.79 11.44 -7.82
CA MET A 194 26.54 11.66 -7.07
C MET A 194 26.65 11.12 -5.64
N SER A 195 26.31 11.96 -4.65
CA SER A 195 26.17 11.51 -3.26
C SER A 195 24.83 10.78 -3.09
N SER A 196 24.81 9.72 -2.27
CA SER A 196 23.59 9.01 -1.86
C SER A 196 22.51 9.95 -1.30
N LEU A 197 22.91 11.05 -0.64
CA LEU A 197 22.00 12.07 -0.11
C LEU A 197 21.33 12.92 -1.21
N LEU A 198 22.00 13.12 -2.34
CA LEU A 198 21.48 13.85 -3.50
C LEU A 198 20.51 12.99 -4.34
N LEU A 199 20.67 11.67 -4.28
CA LEU A 199 19.89 10.68 -5.05
C LEU A 199 18.50 10.42 -4.43
N CYS A 200 18.39 10.48 -3.09
CA CYS A 200 17.18 10.12 -2.36
C CYS A 200 16.25 11.29 -2.05
N ASN A 201 16.67 12.54 -2.28
CA ASN A 201 15.97 13.71 -1.74
C ASN A 201 15.58 14.73 -2.82
N ARG A 202 14.60 14.36 -3.65
CA ARG A 202 13.92 15.29 -4.59
C ARG A 202 13.37 16.53 -3.88
N ARG A 203 13.11 16.44 -2.56
CA ARG A 203 12.62 17.53 -1.69
C ARG A 203 13.62 18.67 -1.47
N VAL A 204 14.91 18.44 -1.67
CA VAL A 204 15.97 19.42 -1.34
C VAL A 204 16.39 20.27 -2.54
N VAL A 205 15.90 19.96 -3.75
CA VAL A 205 16.12 20.81 -4.92
C VAL A 205 15.12 21.97 -4.85
N THR A 206 15.47 22.98 -4.06
CA THR A 206 14.78 24.28 -4.06
C THR A 206 14.82 24.89 -5.46
N GLU A 207 13.73 25.57 -5.82
CA GLU A 207 13.56 26.30 -7.08
C GLU A 207 14.74 27.25 -7.28
N GLY A 208 15.65 26.90 -8.19
CA GLY A 208 16.89 27.66 -8.46
C GLY A 208 18.15 26.82 -8.64
N LYS A 209 18.20 25.56 -8.18
CA LYS A 209 19.36 24.65 -8.37
C LYS A 209 19.10 23.49 -9.35
N THR A 210 17.98 23.51 -10.07
CA THR A 210 17.53 22.39 -10.92
C THR A 210 18.47 22.12 -12.09
N ALA A 211 18.95 23.16 -12.79
CA ALA A 211 19.81 23.00 -13.97
C ALA A 211 21.19 22.40 -13.63
N ASP A 212 21.80 22.84 -12.52
CA ASP A 212 23.05 22.26 -12.01
C ASP A 212 22.85 20.79 -11.60
N TRP A 213 21.68 20.47 -11.04
CA TRP A 213 21.35 19.11 -10.66
C TRP A 213 21.14 18.17 -11.85
N ASP A 214 20.48 18.63 -12.91
CA ASP A 214 20.30 17.83 -14.13
C ASP A 214 21.64 17.54 -14.82
N ALA A 215 22.52 18.53 -14.92
CA ALA A 215 23.86 18.33 -15.47
C ALA A 215 24.68 17.32 -14.63
N LYS A 216 24.65 17.45 -13.30
CA LYS A 216 25.33 16.50 -12.38
C LYS A 216 24.77 15.08 -12.48
N PHE A 217 23.45 14.96 -12.54
CA PHE A 217 22.78 13.68 -12.74
C PHE A 217 23.23 13.03 -14.05
N GLN A 218 23.17 13.76 -15.17
CA GLN A 218 23.58 13.23 -16.48
C GLN A 218 25.07 12.86 -16.53
N ALA A 219 25.94 13.68 -15.92
CA ALA A 219 27.36 13.38 -15.82
C ALA A 219 27.62 12.08 -15.04
N ALA A 220 26.90 11.86 -13.94
CA ALA A 220 27.05 10.67 -13.12
C ALA A 220 26.50 9.40 -13.79
N VAL A 221 25.36 9.49 -14.47
CA VAL A 221 24.83 8.38 -15.28
C VAL A 221 25.80 8.04 -16.42
N THR A 222 26.33 9.06 -17.11
CA THR A 222 27.33 8.86 -18.18
C THR A 222 28.59 8.19 -17.63
N SER A 223 29.11 8.67 -16.50
CA SER A 223 30.26 8.06 -15.82
C SER A 223 30.02 6.59 -15.45
N ALA A 224 28.85 6.26 -14.91
CA ALA A 224 28.48 4.89 -14.55
C ALA A 224 28.38 3.98 -15.78
N ARG A 225 27.75 4.45 -16.86
CA ARG A 225 27.64 3.71 -18.14
C ARG A 225 29.00 3.48 -18.79
N ASP A 226 29.85 4.51 -18.82
CA ASP A 226 31.18 4.41 -19.45
C ASP A 226 32.08 3.46 -18.66
N TRP A 227 32.03 3.53 -17.33
CA TRP A 227 32.70 2.56 -16.46
C TRP A 227 32.20 1.14 -16.74
N TRP A 228 30.88 0.93 -16.79
CA TRP A 228 30.30 -0.39 -17.04
C TRP A 228 30.72 -0.98 -18.39
N LYS A 229 30.76 -0.17 -19.44
CA LYS A 229 31.25 -0.58 -20.77
C LYS A 229 32.72 -1.00 -20.78
N GLN A 230 33.56 -0.38 -19.96
CA GLN A 230 34.98 -0.67 -19.89
C GLN A 230 35.27 -1.92 -19.07
N GLU A 231 34.61 -2.07 -17.93
CA GLU A 231 34.92 -3.15 -17.00
C GLU A 231 34.27 -4.48 -17.35
N GLN A 232 33.13 -4.48 -18.09
CA GLN A 232 32.26 -5.63 -18.40
C GLN A 232 32.84 -6.96 -17.91
N PRO A 233 32.67 -7.28 -16.60
CA PRO A 233 33.41 -8.36 -15.98
C PRO A 233 33.11 -9.63 -16.78
N GLY A 234 34.17 -10.26 -17.32
CA GLY A 234 34.07 -11.23 -18.39
C GLY A 234 32.99 -12.28 -18.11
N SER A 235 31.84 -12.12 -18.77
CA SER A 235 30.63 -12.95 -18.79
C SER A 235 30.57 -14.09 -17.75
N ALA A 236 30.71 -13.77 -16.46
CA ALA A 236 30.40 -14.74 -15.41
C ALA A 236 28.91 -15.03 -15.53
N SER A 237 28.52 -16.30 -15.61
CA SER A 237 27.16 -16.79 -15.88
C SER A 237 26.09 -15.82 -15.39
N ALA A 238 25.62 -14.96 -16.31
CA ALA A 238 24.78 -13.83 -15.93
C ALA A 238 23.50 -14.38 -15.30
N LEU A 239 23.25 -13.98 -14.06
CA LEU A 239 21.93 -14.18 -13.46
C LEU A 239 20.91 -13.54 -14.40
N LYS A 240 19.86 -14.29 -14.72
CA LYS A 240 18.73 -13.76 -15.48
C LYS A 240 17.63 -13.44 -14.49
N ALA A 241 17.08 -12.24 -14.58
CA ALA A 241 15.77 -11.98 -13.99
C ALA A 241 14.79 -12.96 -14.63
N GLY A 242 14.02 -13.66 -13.80
CA GLY A 242 12.89 -14.43 -14.29
C GLY A 242 11.78 -13.48 -14.72
N ALA A 243 10.89 -13.95 -15.58
CA ALA A 243 9.62 -13.27 -15.77
C ALA A 243 8.89 -13.23 -14.42
N ILE A 244 8.36 -12.07 -14.05
CA ILE A 244 7.40 -11.99 -12.96
C ILE A 244 6.16 -12.75 -13.44
N PRO A 245 5.73 -13.80 -12.71
CA PRO A 245 4.52 -14.50 -13.09
C PRO A 245 3.37 -13.52 -13.20
N ASP A 246 2.63 -13.58 -14.32
CA ASP A 246 1.38 -12.86 -14.40
C ASP A 246 0.45 -13.35 -13.30
N HIS A 247 -0.20 -12.42 -12.63
CA HIS A 247 -1.27 -12.79 -11.73
C HIS A 247 -2.39 -13.41 -12.52
N ALA A 248 -2.96 -14.48 -11.95
CA ALA A 248 -4.31 -14.85 -12.32
C ALA A 248 -5.19 -13.60 -12.21
N PRO A 249 -5.88 -13.20 -13.29
CA PRO A 249 -6.73 -12.02 -13.29
C PRO A 249 -7.83 -12.19 -12.24
N GLY A 250 -8.24 -11.08 -11.63
CA GLY A 250 -9.22 -11.13 -10.53
C GLY A 250 -10.62 -11.20 -11.06
N PRO A 251 -11.61 -11.30 -10.17
CA PRO A 251 -12.96 -10.93 -10.56
C PRO A 251 -12.95 -9.46 -11.03
N PRO A 252 -13.71 -9.13 -12.08
CA PRO A 252 -14.06 -7.76 -12.41
C PRO A 252 -14.66 -7.03 -11.21
N VAL A 253 -14.31 -5.76 -11.03
CA VAL A 253 -14.92 -4.91 -10.01
C VAL A 253 -16.26 -4.40 -10.52
N PRO A 254 -17.37 -4.54 -9.74
CA PRO A 254 -18.67 -4.04 -10.13
C PRO A 254 -18.77 -2.51 -9.90
N LEU A 255 -18.00 -1.72 -10.67
CA LEU A 255 -17.96 -0.25 -10.50
C LEU A 255 -19.34 0.41 -10.54
N HIS A 256 -20.27 -0.11 -11.33
CA HIS A 256 -21.65 0.37 -11.44
C HIS A 256 -22.48 0.22 -10.17
N GLU A 257 -22.08 -0.66 -9.25
CA GLU A 257 -22.69 -0.84 -7.93
C GLU A 257 -22.08 0.06 -6.86
N LEU A 258 -20.97 0.75 -7.17
CA LEU A 258 -20.28 1.63 -6.23
C LEU A 258 -20.78 3.07 -6.40
N PRO A 259 -21.61 3.58 -5.48
CA PRO A 259 -22.19 4.91 -5.59
C PRO A 259 -21.11 5.98 -5.44
N VAL A 260 -20.84 6.70 -6.52
CA VAL A 260 -20.07 7.94 -6.52
C VAL A 260 -20.82 8.99 -7.29
N VAL A 261 -20.63 10.24 -6.90
CA VAL A 261 -21.32 11.37 -7.53
C VAL A 261 -20.34 12.34 -8.16
N ASN A 262 -20.77 13.02 -9.22
CA ASN A 262 -20.02 14.13 -9.81
C ASN A 262 -20.14 15.40 -8.95
N ARG A 263 -19.52 16.49 -9.42
CA ARG A 263 -19.58 17.81 -8.77
C ARG A 263 -20.98 18.39 -8.51
N ASN A 264 -21.99 17.89 -9.22
CA ASN A 264 -23.38 18.33 -9.07
C ASN A 264 -24.19 17.37 -8.16
N GLY A 265 -23.58 16.33 -7.60
CA GLY A 265 -24.27 15.31 -6.81
C GLY A 265 -24.99 14.24 -7.64
N ASN A 266 -24.83 14.24 -8.98
CA ASN A 266 -25.45 13.21 -9.82
C ASN A 266 -24.56 11.97 -9.89
N PRO A 267 -25.13 10.75 -9.95
CA PRO A 267 -24.37 9.52 -10.15
C PRO A 267 -23.47 9.57 -11.38
N ILE A 268 -22.31 8.92 -11.30
CA ILE A 268 -21.38 8.77 -12.43
C ILE A 268 -21.84 7.64 -13.35
N ASP A 269 -21.77 7.91 -14.65
CA ASP A 269 -21.95 6.92 -15.70
C ASP A 269 -20.60 6.26 -16.02
N TRP A 270 -20.36 5.09 -15.43
CA TRP A 270 -19.10 4.35 -15.59
C TRP A 270 -18.87 3.82 -17.01
N SER A 271 -19.94 3.66 -17.81
CA SER A 271 -19.85 3.12 -19.17
C SER A 271 -18.97 3.98 -20.10
N ARG A 272 -18.82 5.26 -19.78
CA ARG A 272 -17.98 6.22 -20.51
C ARG A 272 -16.49 5.87 -20.49
N TYR A 273 -16.08 5.02 -19.56
CA TYR A 273 -14.69 4.64 -19.38
C TYR A 273 -14.40 3.25 -19.94
N ASP A 274 -15.40 2.54 -20.49
CA ASP A 274 -15.27 1.13 -20.91
C ASP A 274 -14.31 0.97 -22.08
N GLY A 275 -13.66 -0.20 -22.16
CA GLY A 275 -12.69 -0.52 -23.22
C GLY A 275 -11.35 0.20 -23.08
N LYS A 276 -11.05 0.79 -21.92
CA LYS A 276 -9.73 1.35 -21.59
C LYS A 276 -9.34 0.98 -20.16
N PRO A 277 -8.04 0.77 -19.88
CA PRO A 277 -7.54 0.78 -18.53
C PRO A 277 -7.99 2.06 -17.80
N LEU A 278 -8.24 1.93 -16.49
CA LEU A 278 -8.74 3.02 -15.65
C LEU A 278 -7.88 3.15 -14.40
N LEU A 279 -7.33 4.34 -14.19
CA LEU A 279 -6.63 4.72 -12.96
C LEU A 279 -7.57 5.53 -12.06
N LEU A 280 -7.90 4.97 -10.90
CA LEU A 280 -8.57 5.68 -9.82
C LEU A 280 -7.52 6.31 -8.91
N TYR A 281 -7.58 7.63 -8.72
CA TYR A 281 -6.70 8.40 -7.85
C TYR A 281 -7.47 8.91 -6.63
N PHE A 282 -7.35 8.22 -5.51
CA PHE A 282 -7.97 8.62 -4.25
C PHE A 282 -7.18 9.73 -3.57
N HIS A 283 -7.83 10.84 -3.26
CA HIS A 283 -7.17 12.02 -2.73
C HIS A 283 -8.03 12.81 -1.76
N THR A 284 -7.38 13.70 -0.99
CA THR A 284 -8.06 14.71 -0.19
C THR A 284 -7.60 16.12 -0.51
N ALA A 285 -8.45 17.10 -0.24
CA ALA A 285 -8.11 18.51 -0.46
C ALA A 285 -7.15 19.08 0.57
N TRP A 286 -7.08 18.46 1.75
CA TRP A 286 -6.33 18.95 2.90
C TRP A 286 -4.94 18.31 3.05
N ARG A 287 -4.69 17.12 2.48
CA ARG A 287 -3.40 16.44 2.63
C ARG A 287 -2.38 16.91 1.59
N ALA A 288 -1.27 17.48 2.04
CA ALA A 288 -0.22 17.99 1.16
C ALA A 288 0.38 16.93 0.22
N SER A 289 0.42 15.66 0.63
CA SER A 289 0.88 14.56 -0.22
C SER A 289 0.03 14.39 -1.47
N SER A 290 -1.30 14.55 -1.37
CA SER A 290 -2.21 14.52 -2.53
C SER A 290 -1.90 15.65 -3.52
N GLY A 291 -1.42 16.80 -3.03
CA GLY A 291 -1.00 17.91 -3.90
C GLY A 291 0.20 17.56 -4.79
N ARG A 292 1.12 16.71 -4.31
CA ARG A 292 2.36 16.37 -5.01
C ARG A 292 2.16 15.43 -6.19
N GLU A 293 1.13 14.58 -6.12
CA GLU A 293 0.83 13.58 -7.15
C GLU A 293 0.20 14.17 -8.41
N ILE A 294 -0.31 15.40 -8.34
CA ILE A 294 -1.11 15.99 -9.43
C ILE A 294 -0.26 16.22 -10.68
N ARG A 295 0.99 16.66 -10.52
CA ARG A 295 1.88 16.89 -11.67
C ARG A 295 2.21 15.58 -12.40
N PRO A 296 2.63 14.49 -11.74
CA PRO A 296 2.71 13.17 -12.37
C PRO A 296 1.42 12.73 -13.07
N MET A 297 0.24 12.97 -12.47
CA MET A 297 -1.03 12.60 -13.10
C MET A 297 -1.36 13.45 -14.34
N GLN A 298 -1.01 14.73 -14.36
CA GLN A 298 -1.15 15.59 -15.54
C GLN A 298 -0.22 15.14 -16.66
N GLU A 299 1.02 14.79 -16.35
CA GLU A 299 1.97 14.24 -17.31
C GLU A 299 1.43 12.94 -17.90
N LEU A 300 0.89 12.05 -17.05
CA LEU A 300 0.27 10.81 -17.47
C LEU A 300 -0.93 11.05 -18.39
N GLN A 301 -1.84 11.97 -18.02
CA GLN A 301 -2.99 12.35 -18.85
C GLN A 301 -2.55 12.92 -20.20
N ALA A 302 -1.50 13.74 -20.23
CA ALA A 302 -0.99 14.32 -21.47
C ALA A 302 -0.36 13.27 -22.40
N ARG A 303 0.33 12.26 -21.83
CA ARG A 303 1.01 11.20 -22.58
C ARG A 303 0.07 10.10 -23.06
N ALA A 304 -0.96 9.78 -22.28
CA ALA A 304 -1.77 8.58 -22.50
C ALA A 304 -3.28 8.77 -22.30
N GLY A 305 -3.79 10.00 -22.22
CA GLY A 305 -5.21 10.25 -21.97
C GLY A 305 -6.19 9.64 -22.98
N GLU A 306 -5.71 9.29 -24.18
CA GLU A 306 -6.50 8.57 -25.19
C GLU A 306 -6.57 7.06 -24.92
N ARG A 307 -5.59 6.49 -24.22
CA ARG A 307 -5.44 5.04 -23.97
C ARG A 307 -5.72 4.64 -22.52
N LEU A 308 -5.52 5.56 -21.58
CA LEU A 308 -5.72 5.37 -20.14
C LEU A 308 -6.69 6.44 -19.64
N SER A 309 -7.76 6.01 -18.98
CA SER A 309 -8.66 6.92 -18.28
C SER A 309 -8.14 7.19 -16.87
N ILE A 310 -8.22 8.44 -16.41
CA ILE A 310 -7.88 8.84 -15.05
C ILE A 310 -9.10 9.48 -14.40
N ILE A 311 -9.43 9.09 -13.16
CA ILE A 311 -10.49 9.70 -12.36
C ILE A 311 -9.94 10.00 -10.96
N GLY A 312 -10.06 11.27 -10.54
CA GLY A 312 -9.82 11.66 -9.16
C GLY A 312 -11.03 11.31 -8.29
N VAL A 313 -10.84 10.51 -7.26
CA VAL A 313 -11.86 10.16 -6.26
C VAL A 313 -11.59 10.94 -4.99
N SER A 314 -12.36 11.97 -4.74
CA SER A 314 -12.26 12.72 -3.48
C SER A 314 -12.93 11.95 -2.35
N VAL A 315 -12.18 11.76 -1.27
CA VAL A 315 -12.66 11.16 -0.02
C VAL A 315 -12.90 12.20 1.08
N ASP A 316 -12.91 13.49 0.73
CA ASP A 316 -13.18 14.60 1.67
C ASP A 316 -14.57 14.56 2.31
N ALA A 317 -15.50 13.81 1.71
CA ALA A 317 -16.87 13.64 2.19
C ALA A 317 -17.00 12.56 3.27
N ILE A 318 -15.96 11.73 3.45
CA ILE A 318 -15.93 10.73 4.51
C ILE A 318 -15.63 11.46 5.82
N ALA A 319 -16.48 11.24 6.82
CA ALA A 319 -16.22 11.68 8.17
C ALA A 319 -15.04 10.84 8.71
N ASP A 320 -13.81 11.34 8.58
CA ASP A 320 -12.68 10.82 9.32
C ASP A 320 -12.57 11.54 10.67
N GLU A 321 -11.88 10.91 11.62
CA GLU A 321 -11.54 11.47 12.93
C GLU A 321 -10.71 12.77 12.82
N HIS A 322 -10.23 13.11 11.62
CA HIS A 322 -9.48 14.31 11.32
C HIS A 322 -10.35 15.45 10.75
N ASN A 323 -11.58 15.18 10.34
CA ASN A 323 -12.56 16.18 9.85
C ASN A 323 -13.31 16.84 11.01
N THR A 324 -13.08 16.41 12.26
CA THR A 324 -13.70 17.03 13.42
C THR A 324 -13.01 18.36 13.74
N THR A 325 -13.61 19.44 13.22
CA THR A 325 -13.64 20.79 13.82
C THR A 325 -12.40 21.69 13.77
N GLN A 326 -11.18 21.23 13.51
CA GLN A 326 -10.01 22.14 13.57
C GLN A 326 -9.56 22.79 12.25
N HIS A 327 -10.03 22.32 11.09
CA HIS A 327 -9.58 22.87 9.80
C HIS A 327 -10.60 23.71 9.03
N ALA A 328 -11.85 23.81 9.51
CA ALA A 328 -12.88 24.62 8.85
C ALA A 328 -12.55 26.13 8.86
N ASP A 329 -11.78 26.60 9.85
CA ASP A 329 -11.47 28.03 10.02
C ASP A 329 -10.12 28.45 9.42
N LEU A 330 -9.32 27.52 8.88
CA LEU A 330 -8.00 27.81 8.32
C LEU A 330 -8.03 27.94 6.79
N LEU A 331 -8.98 28.72 6.27
CA LEU A 331 -8.85 29.24 4.91
C LEU A 331 -7.72 30.29 4.86
N PRO A 332 -6.75 30.18 3.93
CA PRO A 332 -5.69 31.16 3.77
C PRO A 332 -6.32 32.43 3.20
N GLY A 333 -6.51 33.43 4.07
CA GLY A 333 -7.20 34.68 3.77
C GLY A 333 -7.57 35.51 5.00
N ALA A 334 -7.54 34.93 6.20
CA ALA A 334 -7.46 35.70 7.45
C ALA A 334 -5.98 35.92 7.80
N GLU A 335 -5.45 37.08 7.44
CA GLU A 335 -4.23 37.64 8.05
C GLU A 335 -4.40 37.61 9.57
N LYS A 336 -3.72 36.68 10.23
CA LYS A 336 -3.34 36.81 11.63
C LYS A 336 -1.84 36.69 11.69
N ASP A 337 -1.21 37.87 11.74
CA ASP A 337 0.12 38.06 12.28
C ASP A 337 0.17 37.52 13.71
N THR A 338 0.58 36.27 13.87
CA THR A 338 1.19 35.82 15.13
C THR A 338 2.35 34.88 14.83
N VAL A 339 3.52 35.51 14.86
CA VAL A 339 4.85 34.94 15.00
C VAL A 339 4.90 34.05 16.25
N GLY A 340 5.38 32.82 16.13
CA GLY A 340 5.67 32.00 17.31
C GLY A 340 5.75 30.49 17.14
N PHE A 341 6.54 29.96 16.19
CA PHE A 341 6.97 28.55 16.25
C PHE A 341 8.09 28.40 17.27
N GLY A 342 7.72 28.24 18.54
CA GLY A 342 8.61 27.79 19.60
C GLY A 342 8.60 26.27 19.68
N HIS A 343 9.72 25.63 19.32
CA HIS A 343 10.00 24.25 19.71
C HIS A 343 10.22 24.21 21.23
N GLY A 344 9.14 24.01 21.98
CA GLY A 344 9.13 23.80 23.42
C GLY A 344 9.37 22.33 23.77
N LYS A 345 10.44 22.11 24.54
CA LYS A 345 10.90 20.86 25.13
C LYS A 345 9.80 19.94 25.68
N VAL A 346 9.97 18.66 25.37
CA VAL A 346 9.55 17.50 26.15
C VAL A 346 10.11 17.59 27.57
N LEU A 347 9.23 17.40 28.56
CA LEU A 347 9.38 16.69 29.85
C LEU A 347 8.30 17.24 30.81
N ASP A 348 7.22 16.51 31.04
CA ASP A 348 7.06 15.76 32.29
C ASP A 348 5.76 14.93 32.30
N GLU A 349 5.88 13.75 32.87
CA GLU A 349 4.84 12.76 33.10
C GLU A 349 3.89 13.19 34.24
N THR A 350 2.76 12.50 34.35
CA THR A 350 1.79 12.47 35.45
C THR A 350 0.63 13.49 35.39
N ASN A 351 -0.46 13.11 34.72
CA ASN A 351 -1.76 13.06 35.37
C ASN A 351 -2.80 12.29 34.54
N ALA A 352 -3.21 11.15 35.07
CA ALA A 352 -4.33 10.37 34.61
C ALA A 352 -5.64 11.06 35.03
N HIS A 353 -6.36 11.64 34.06
CA HIS A 353 -7.78 11.94 34.20
C HIS A 353 -8.51 11.34 33.00
N ALA A 354 -9.06 10.14 33.23
CA ALA A 354 -10.04 9.52 32.37
C ALA A 354 -11.37 10.29 32.50
N HIS A 355 -11.63 11.18 31.56
CA HIS A 355 -12.97 11.72 31.31
C HIS A 355 -13.43 11.21 29.94
N SER A 356 -14.01 10.00 29.92
CA SER A 356 -14.83 9.54 28.80
C SER A 356 -16.18 10.25 28.88
N HIS A 357 -16.22 11.50 28.43
CA HIS A 357 -17.49 12.13 28.10
C HIS A 357 -17.84 11.74 26.67
N ASP A 358 -18.63 10.67 26.55
CA ASP A 358 -19.36 10.30 25.35
C ASP A 358 -20.37 11.40 25.04
N HIS A 359 -19.89 12.52 24.51
CA HIS A 359 -20.73 13.46 23.81
C HIS A 359 -20.93 12.90 22.41
N GLU A 360 -22.09 12.28 22.22
CA GLU A 360 -22.68 11.96 20.93
C GLU A 360 -22.90 13.30 20.19
N HIS A 361 -21.80 13.86 19.67
CA HIS A 361 -21.84 15.04 18.84
C HIS A 361 -22.47 14.59 17.54
N ALA A 362 -23.76 14.89 17.37
CA ALA A 362 -24.42 14.86 16.09
C ALA A 362 -23.56 15.70 15.13
N HIS A 363 -22.72 15.03 14.33
CA HIS A 363 -21.84 15.70 13.39
C HIS A 363 -22.76 16.47 12.44
N PRO A 364 -22.66 17.81 12.39
CA PRO A 364 -23.48 18.60 11.48
C PRO A 364 -23.19 18.06 10.09
N GLN A 365 -24.24 17.58 9.40
CA GLN A 365 -24.13 17.13 8.02
C GLN A 365 -23.53 18.29 7.23
N ILE A 366 -22.22 18.22 6.95
CA ILE A 366 -21.56 19.23 6.15
C ILE A 366 -22.21 19.13 4.78
N GLU A 367 -22.89 20.19 4.37
CA GLU A 367 -23.53 20.21 3.06
C GLU A 367 -22.50 19.86 1.98
N PHE A 368 -22.79 18.82 1.19
CA PHE A 368 -21.96 18.32 0.09
C PHE A 368 -21.44 19.45 -0.81
N SER A 369 -22.25 20.49 -1.03
CA SER A 369 -21.91 21.68 -1.80
C SER A 369 -20.63 22.40 -1.30
N LYS A 370 -20.39 22.43 0.02
CA LYS A 370 -19.21 23.06 0.63
C LYS A 370 -17.97 22.20 0.40
N ILE A 371 -18.09 20.89 0.58
CA ILE A 371 -17.01 19.92 0.34
C ILE A 371 -16.62 19.95 -1.14
N ALA A 372 -17.60 19.84 -2.03
CA ALA A 372 -17.40 19.91 -3.48
C ALA A 372 -16.71 21.20 -3.89
N ARG A 373 -17.14 22.36 -3.37
CA ARG A 373 -16.50 23.65 -3.65
C ARG A 373 -15.02 23.66 -3.24
N ARG A 374 -14.68 23.16 -2.05
CA ARG A 374 -13.29 23.11 -1.55
C ARG A 374 -12.41 22.25 -2.45
N VAL A 375 -12.87 21.04 -2.78
CA VAL A 375 -12.14 20.11 -3.64
C VAL A 375 -11.96 20.70 -5.04
N LEU A 376 -13.00 21.29 -5.63
CA LEU A 376 -12.91 21.92 -6.95
C LEU A 376 -12.00 23.15 -6.95
N GLN A 377 -11.96 23.92 -5.87
CA GLN A 377 -11.03 25.04 -5.75
C GLN A 377 -9.57 24.56 -5.71
N GLN A 378 -9.29 23.49 -4.97
CA GLN A 378 -7.96 22.86 -4.97
C GLN A 378 -7.63 22.30 -6.36
N ALA A 379 -8.60 21.66 -7.00
CA ALA A 379 -8.45 21.13 -8.35
C ALA A 379 -8.12 22.21 -9.38
N TYR A 380 -8.80 23.35 -9.29
CA TYR A 380 -8.53 24.52 -10.13
C TYR A 380 -7.12 25.08 -9.88
N ARG A 381 -6.73 25.28 -8.61
CA ARG A 381 -5.40 25.80 -8.24
C ARG A 381 -4.27 24.91 -8.76
N ASN A 382 -4.45 23.60 -8.69
CA ASN A 382 -3.47 22.63 -9.16
C ASN A 382 -3.68 22.21 -10.63
N LYS A 383 -4.63 22.82 -11.34
CA LYS A 383 -4.91 22.60 -12.76
C LYS A 383 -5.27 21.15 -13.14
N PHE A 384 -6.05 20.44 -12.33
CA PHE A 384 -6.49 19.08 -12.67
C PHE A 384 -7.09 19.03 -14.08
N THR A 385 -6.63 18.09 -14.90
CA THR A 385 -7.06 17.91 -16.30
C THR A 385 -7.98 16.71 -16.50
N PHE A 386 -8.28 15.98 -15.43
CA PHE A 386 -9.12 14.79 -15.43
C PHE A 386 -10.36 14.96 -14.53
N PRO A 387 -11.44 14.19 -14.75
CA PRO A 387 -12.65 14.28 -13.95
C PRO A 387 -12.41 14.00 -12.46
N ILE A 388 -13.15 14.71 -11.60
CA ILE A 388 -13.21 14.46 -10.16
C ILE A 388 -14.61 14.00 -9.77
N VAL A 389 -14.67 12.94 -8.98
CA VAL A 389 -15.87 12.35 -8.40
C VAL A 389 -15.75 12.33 -6.88
N PHE A 390 -16.86 12.15 -6.19
CA PHE A 390 -16.94 12.21 -4.74
C PHE A 390 -17.49 10.89 -4.19
N ASP A 391 -16.73 10.29 -3.27
CA ASP A 391 -17.15 9.12 -2.52
C ASP A 391 -17.85 9.56 -1.23
N VAL A 392 -19.14 9.86 -1.33
CA VAL A 392 -19.93 10.42 -0.21
C VAL A 392 -20.27 9.35 0.82
N GLU A 393 -20.42 8.10 0.39
CA GLU A 393 -20.85 6.98 1.25
C GLU A 393 -19.68 6.11 1.73
N SER A 394 -18.44 6.46 1.35
CA SER A 394 -17.24 5.66 1.63
C SER A 394 -17.26 4.27 0.96
N THR A 395 -18.14 4.03 -0.01
CA THR A 395 -18.33 2.68 -0.57
C THR A 395 -17.15 2.29 -1.48
N ILE A 396 -16.74 3.17 -2.39
CA ILE A 396 -15.62 2.88 -3.29
C ILE A 396 -14.27 2.91 -2.55
N SER A 397 -14.09 3.83 -1.60
CA SER A 397 -12.87 3.88 -0.78
C SER A 397 -12.75 2.68 0.15
N ARG A 398 -13.84 2.18 0.76
CA ARG A 398 -13.76 0.92 1.55
C ARG A 398 -13.42 -0.27 0.68
N TYR A 399 -14.03 -0.37 -0.50
CA TYR A 399 -13.77 -1.49 -1.42
C TYR A 399 -12.30 -1.57 -1.83
N PHE A 400 -11.69 -0.43 -2.16
CA PHE A 400 -10.32 -0.34 -2.66
C PHE A 400 -9.26 0.03 -1.60
N GLN A 401 -9.66 0.20 -0.34
CA GLN A 401 -8.87 0.84 0.70
C GLN A 401 -8.28 2.20 0.26
N GLY A 402 -9.14 3.04 -0.33
CA GLY A 402 -8.82 4.39 -0.77
C GLY A 402 -8.67 5.43 0.35
N GLY A 403 -8.89 5.04 1.62
CA GLY A 403 -8.69 5.93 2.78
C GLY A 403 -7.22 6.30 3.04
N GLU A 404 -6.28 5.47 2.57
CA GLU A 404 -4.83 5.71 2.69
C GLU A 404 -4.34 6.74 1.65
N VAL A 405 -4.81 7.99 1.73
CA VAL A 405 -4.57 8.98 0.68
C VAL A 405 -3.14 9.56 0.65
N PRO A 406 -2.54 9.80 -0.53
CA PRO A 406 -3.04 9.39 -1.83
C PRO A 406 -2.99 7.87 -2.00
N ALA A 407 -4.03 7.30 -2.60
CA ALA A 407 -4.04 5.91 -3.02
C ALA A 407 -4.40 5.82 -4.51
N PHE A 408 -3.92 4.79 -5.17
CA PHE A 408 -4.09 4.58 -6.60
C PHE A 408 -4.54 3.15 -6.85
N VAL A 409 -5.50 2.98 -7.75
CA VAL A 409 -5.92 1.68 -8.24
C VAL A 409 -5.95 1.70 -9.74
N LEU A 410 -5.14 0.84 -10.35
CA LEU A 410 -5.10 0.63 -11.78
C LEU A 410 -5.96 -0.59 -12.12
N LEU A 411 -6.95 -0.40 -12.97
CA LEU A 411 -7.86 -1.41 -13.48
C LEU A 411 -7.58 -1.67 -14.96
N ASP A 412 -7.72 -2.92 -15.40
CA ASP A 412 -7.70 -3.29 -16.82
C ASP A 412 -9.00 -2.88 -17.54
N GLU A 413 -9.09 -3.21 -18.83
CA GLU A 413 -10.25 -2.93 -19.68
C GLU A 413 -11.52 -3.65 -19.20
N GLU A 414 -11.38 -4.82 -18.57
CA GLU A 414 -12.47 -5.60 -17.96
C GLU A 414 -12.69 -5.28 -16.47
N ARG A 415 -12.14 -4.17 -15.96
CA ARG A 415 -12.30 -3.69 -14.58
C ARG A 415 -11.72 -4.58 -13.49
N ARG A 416 -10.74 -5.41 -13.81
CA ARG A 416 -10.00 -6.18 -12.82
C ARG A 416 -8.85 -5.33 -12.31
N ILE A 417 -8.56 -5.45 -11.02
CA ILE A 417 -7.41 -4.77 -10.42
C ILE A 417 -6.13 -5.33 -11.03
N ILE A 418 -5.32 -4.46 -11.64
CA ILE A 418 -3.95 -4.75 -12.05
C ILE A 418 -3.01 -4.45 -10.88
N ARG A 419 -3.10 -3.24 -10.31
CA ARG A 419 -2.25 -2.79 -9.20
C ARG A 419 -2.99 -1.84 -8.26
N ARG A 420 -2.62 -1.85 -6.97
CA ARG A 420 -3.00 -0.85 -5.97
C ARG A 420 -1.76 -0.39 -5.20
N PHE A 421 -1.62 0.92 -4.98
CA PHE A 421 -0.44 1.50 -4.31
C PHE A 421 -0.77 2.86 -3.66
N THR A 422 0.04 3.31 -2.70
CA THR A 422 -0.18 4.57 -1.92
C THR A 422 0.98 5.57 -1.99
N ASN A 423 2.05 5.19 -2.67
CA ASN A 423 3.26 6.01 -2.80
C ASN A 423 3.32 6.63 -4.21
N GLU A 424 4.03 7.75 -4.34
CA GLU A 424 4.28 8.43 -5.63
C GLU A 424 4.79 7.43 -6.68
N ARG A 425 4.28 7.55 -7.90
CA ARG A 425 4.77 6.84 -9.08
C ARG A 425 4.97 7.83 -10.23
N SER A 426 6.02 7.61 -11.02
CA SER A 426 6.22 8.36 -12.25
C SER A 426 5.15 7.96 -13.28
N ALA A 427 4.83 8.87 -14.21
CA ALA A 427 3.93 8.55 -15.32
C ALA A 427 4.44 7.33 -16.11
N THR A 428 5.75 7.24 -16.35
CA THR A 428 6.39 6.10 -17.01
C THR A 428 6.13 4.78 -16.28
N SER A 429 6.26 4.75 -14.94
CA SER A 429 6.00 3.53 -14.17
C SER A 429 4.53 3.12 -14.23
N ILE A 430 3.59 4.07 -14.22
CA ILE A 430 2.16 3.76 -14.34
C ILE A 430 1.83 3.20 -15.74
N LEU A 431 2.43 3.75 -16.80
CA LEU A 431 2.27 3.22 -18.15
C LEU A 431 2.82 1.81 -18.30
N ALA A 432 4.00 1.53 -17.74
CA ALA A 432 4.56 0.19 -17.73
C ALA A 432 3.66 -0.79 -16.96
N MET A 433 3.14 -0.40 -15.79
CA MET A 433 2.18 -1.22 -15.03
C MET A 433 0.87 -1.47 -15.80
N ALA A 434 0.47 -0.54 -16.67
CA ALA A 434 -0.70 -0.68 -17.53
C ALA A 434 -0.42 -1.44 -18.84
N GLY A 435 0.84 -1.84 -19.11
CA GLY A 435 1.23 -2.46 -20.38
C GLY A 435 1.17 -1.50 -21.58
N LEU A 436 1.33 -0.20 -21.34
CA LEU A 436 1.17 0.88 -22.33
C LEU A 436 2.49 1.55 -22.75
N ASP A 437 3.63 1.00 -22.34
CA ASP A 437 4.99 1.54 -22.53
C ASP A 437 5.64 1.19 -23.88
N SER A 438 5.13 0.18 -24.60
CA SER A 438 5.76 -0.41 -25.79
C SER A 438 5.29 0.13 -27.15
N LEU A 439 4.44 1.16 -27.19
CA LEU A 439 3.69 1.54 -28.41
C LEU A 439 4.05 2.91 -29.01
N ASP A 440 5.25 3.43 -28.73
CA ASP A 440 5.79 4.61 -29.43
C ASP A 440 6.66 4.22 -30.65
N GLU A 441 6.27 3.18 -31.41
CA GLU A 441 6.75 2.89 -32.78
C GLU A 441 5.70 3.20 -33.84
#